data_AF-A0A957V5V5-F1
#
_entry.id   AF-A0A957V5V5-F1
#
_cell.length_a   1.000
_cell.length_b   1.000
_cell.length_c   1.000
_cell.angle_alpha   90.00
_cell.angle_beta   90.00
_cell.angle_gamma   90.00
#
_symmetry.space_group_name_H-M   'P 1'
#
loop_
_entity.id
_entity.type
_entity.pdbx_description
1 polymer ?
#
loop_
_entity_poly.entity_id
_entity_poly.type
_entity_poly.pdbx_seq_one_letter_code
_entity_poly.pdbx_strand_id
1 'polypeptide(L)'
;GLTAEAYATVGLHDEALALLDTALARVASSGETFWRAELHRLRGASLLALGAGDAEADLQQALAIARAQGARLLAMRSAIDLANHWQAQGRSADARRLIAEAESEFGGDATLPDLSLPKSGPGALQPRLPHG
;
A
#
# COMPACT_ATOMS: atom_id res chain seq x y z
N GLY A 1 -0.70 14.28 9.36
CA GLY A 1 0.05 14.62 8.14
C GLY A 1 1.49 14.21 8.30
N LEU A 2 1.83 12.95 7.96
CA LEU A 2 3.21 12.46 7.97
C LEU A 2 3.70 12.06 6.57
N THR A 3 2.84 12.15 5.55
CA THR A 3 3.15 11.73 4.17
C THR A 3 3.34 12.93 3.25
N ALA A 4 2.37 13.86 3.20
CA ALA A 4 2.46 15.02 2.31
C ALA A 4 3.69 15.92 2.59
N GLU A 5 4.00 16.22 3.85
CA GLU A 5 5.16 17.07 4.21
C GLU A 5 6.51 16.37 3.97
N ALA A 6 6.58 15.06 4.18
CA ALA A 6 7.82 14.27 3.97
C ALA A 6 8.16 14.11 2.49
N TYR A 7 7.15 14.04 1.61
CA TYR A 7 7.38 14.13 0.16
C TYR A 7 7.66 15.58 -0.25
N ALA A 8 6.93 16.57 0.32
CA ALA A 8 7.10 18.01 0.03
C ALA A 8 8.56 18.47 0.16
N THR A 9 9.29 17.91 1.12
CA THR A 9 10.65 18.35 1.48
C THR A 9 11.71 18.06 0.41
N VAL A 10 11.45 17.16 -0.55
CA VAL A 10 12.48 16.72 -1.51
C VAL A 10 12.38 17.43 -2.86
N GLY A 11 11.29 18.15 -3.16
CA GLY A 11 11.16 18.93 -4.41
C GLY A 11 11.18 18.12 -5.72
N LEU A 12 11.33 16.78 -5.64
CA LEU A 12 11.39 15.85 -6.77
C LEU A 12 10.01 15.30 -7.16
N HIS A 13 8.94 16.06 -6.92
CA HIS A 13 7.57 15.55 -7.12
C HIS A 13 7.26 15.32 -8.58
N ASP A 14 7.75 16.18 -9.47
CA ASP A 14 7.51 16.07 -10.91
C ASP A 14 8.27 14.87 -11.49
N GLU A 15 9.52 14.66 -11.09
CA GLU A 15 10.30 13.48 -11.49
C GLU A 15 9.72 12.19 -10.91
N ALA A 16 9.24 12.23 -9.66
CA ALA A 16 8.57 11.10 -9.03
C ALA A 16 7.27 10.75 -9.78
N LEU A 17 6.46 11.75 -10.17
CA LEU A 17 5.25 11.55 -10.96
C LEU A 17 5.56 10.90 -12.31
N ALA A 18 6.55 11.42 -13.06
CA ALA A 18 6.94 10.86 -14.35
C ALA A 18 7.41 9.39 -14.24
N LEU A 19 8.13 9.05 -13.18
CA LEU A 19 8.54 7.68 -12.89
C LEU A 19 7.36 6.77 -12.54
N LEU A 20 6.40 7.29 -11.76
CA LEU A 20 5.18 6.58 -11.37
C LEU A 20 4.28 6.32 -12.59
N ASP A 21 4.13 7.28 -13.50
CA ASP A 21 3.39 7.11 -14.75
C ASP A 21 4.02 6.02 -15.62
N THR A 22 5.35 6.03 -15.74
CA THR A 22 6.09 5.00 -16.46
C THR A 22 5.90 3.62 -15.82
N ALA A 23 5.96 3.54 -14.48
CA ALA A 23 5.74 2.30 -13.75
C ALA A 23 4.31 1.77 -13.93
N LEU A 24 3.30 2.64 -13.86
CA LEU A 24 1.89 2.27 -14.07
C LEU A 24 1.66 1.75 -15.49
N ALA A 25 2.23 2.39 -16.51
CA ALA A 25 2.14 1.91 -17.90
C ALA A 25 2.79 0.53 -18.09
N ARG A 26 3.92 0.27 -17.42
CA ARG A 26 4.59 -1.04 -17.44
C ARG A 26 3.76 -2.12 -16.74
N VAL A 27 3.22 -1.80 -15.57
CA VAL A 27 2.40 -2.73 -14.78
C VAL A 27 1.08 -3.05 -15.48
N ALA A 28 0.52 -2.09 -16.24
CA ALA A 28 -0.64 -2.33 -17.09
C ALA A 28 -0.36 -3.34 -18.23
N SER A 29 0.86 -3.36 -18.77
CA SER A 29 1.27 -4.25 -19.87
C SER A 29 1.83 -5.60 -19.40
N SER A 30 2.41 -5.68 -18.19
CA SER A 30 3.00 -6.92 -17.66
C SER A 30 2.00 -7.85 -16.96
N GLY A 31 0.82 -7.36 -16.61
CA GLY A 31 -0.15 -8.12 -15.80
C GLY A 31 0.24 -8.24 -14.33
N GLU A 32 1.35 -7.65 -13.89
CA GLU A 32 1.73 -7.58 -12.49
C GLU A 32 0.67 -6.73 -11.75
N THR A 33 0.09 -7.29 -10.69
CA THR A 33 -1.00 -6.62 -9.96
C THR A 33 -0.54 -6.11 -8.61
N PHE A 34 0.35 -6.85 -7.93
CA PHE A 34 0.72 -6.61 -6.53
C PHE A 34 1.12 -5.15 -6.23
N TRP A 35 1.96 -4.53 -7.06
CA TRP A 35 2.41 -3.16 -6.84
C TRP A 35 1.44 -2.07 -7.33
N ARG A 36 0.41 -2.44 -8.09
CA ARG A 36 -0.46 -1.48 -8.77
C ARG A 36 -1.21 -0.57 -7.79
N ALA A 37 -1.65 -1.12 -6.66
CA ALA A 37 -2.28 -0.32 -5.61
C ALA A 37 -1.31 0.73 -5.02
N GLU A 38 -0.07 0.33 -4.71
CA GLU A 38 0.91 1.25 -4.12
C GLU A 38 1.36 2.32 -5.12
N LEU A 39 1.48 1.99 -6.41
CA LEU A 39 1.83 2.96 -7.45
C LEU A 39 0.76 4.05 -7.61
N HIS A 40 -0.53 3.66 -7.64
CA HIS A 40 -1.62 4.64 -7.64
C HIS A 40 -1.63 5.48 -6.36
N ARG A 41 -1.38 4.87 -5.20
CA ARG A 41 -1.35 5.60 -3.92
C ARG A 41 -0.25 6.65 -3.90
N LEU A 42 0.95 6.28 -4.36
CA LEU A 42 2.09 7.19 -4.45
C LEU A 42 1.82 8.34 -5.43
N ARG A 43 1.20 8.05 -6.59
CA ARG A 43 0.84 9.08 -7.57
C ARG A 43 -0.15 10.09 -6.97
N GLY A 44 -1.22 9.59 -6.33
CA GLY A 44 -2.19 10.44 -5.65
C GLY A 44 -1.55 11.29 -4.54
N ALA A 45 -0.67 10.71 -3.71
CA ALA A 45 0.04 11.46 -2.67
C ALA A 45 0.95 12.57 -3.22
N SER A 46 1.65 12.32 -4.33
CA SER A 46 2.46 13.33 -5.02
C SER A 46 1.59 14.44 -5.62
N LEU A 47 0.46 14.11 -6.23
CA LEU A 47 -0.52 15.07 -6.76
C LEU A 47 -1.08 15.96 -5.64
N LEU A 48 -1.38 15.40 -4.46
CA LEU A 48 -1.78 16.19 -3.29
C LEU A 48 -0.70 17.17 -2.84
N ALA A 49 0.56 16.73 -2.80
CA ALA A 49 1.68 17.58 -2.38
C ALA A 49 1.92 18.75 -3.35
N LEU A 50 1.71 18.52 -4.64
CA LEU A 50 1.80 19.54 -5.69
C LEU A 50 0.56 20.43 -5.82
N GLY A 51 -0.56 20.04 -5.21
CA GLY A 51 -1.85 20.72 -5.41
C GLY A 51 -2.32 20.67 -6.87
N ALA A 52 -1.97 19.60 -7.59
CA ALA A 52 -2.18 19.46 -9.02
C ALA A 52 -2.92 18.16 -9.36
N GLY A 53 -3.66 18.17 -10.48
CA GLY A 53 -4.34 16.98 -11.02
C GLY A 53 -5.44 16.41 -10.12
N ASP A 54 -5.85 15.17 -10.42
CA ASP A 54 -6.93 14.47 -9.73
C ASP A 54 -6.38 13.41 -8.76
N ALA A 55 -5.84 13.91 -7.64
CA ALA A 55 -5.29 13.05 -6.60
C ALA A 55 -6.35 12.13 -5.96
N GLU A 56 -7.60 12.59 -5.88
CA GLU A 56 -8.71 11.82 -5.33
C GLU A 56 -8.96 10.56 -6.17
N ALA A 57 -9.01 10.68 -7.50
CA ALA A 57 -9.19 9.54 -8.38
C ALA A 57 -8.08 8.48 -8.21
N ASP A 58 -6.82 8.91 -8.05
CA ASP A 58 -5.72 7.98 -7.83
C ASP A 58 -5.80 7.23 -6.50
N LEU A 59 -6.14 7.93 -5.42
CA LEU A 59 -6.28 7.32 -4.10
C LEU A 59 -7.50 6.37 -4.06
N GLN A 60 -8.59 6.72 -4.74
CA GLN A 60 -9.74 5.83 -4.92
C GLN A 60 -9.36 4.57 -5.71
N GLN A 61 -8.61 4.72 -6.79
CA GLN A 61 -8.13 3.59 -7.60
C GLN A 61 -7.17 2.68 -6.80
N ALA A 62 -6.26 3.27 -6.04
CA ALA A 62 -5.36 2.54 -5.15
C ALA A 62 -6.14 1.68 -4.14
N LEU A 63 -7.15 2.28 -3.49
CA LEU A 63 -8.00 1.60 -2.53
C LEU A 63 -8.80 0.47 -3.18
N ALA A 64 -9.40 0.71 -4.35
CA ALA A 64 -10.17 -0.31 -5.07
C ALA A 64 -9.31 -1.52 -5.46
N ILE A 65 -8.09 -1.28 -5.96
CA ILE A 65 -7.15 -2.34 -6.30
C ILE A 65 -6.71 -3.09 -5.04
N ALA A 66 -6.37 -2.38 -3.97
CA ALA A 66 -5.94 -3.03 -2.73
C ALA A 66 -7.04 -3.91 -2.12
N ARG A 67 -8.30 -3.45 -2.16
CA ARG A 67 -9.48 -4.25 -1.78
C ARG A 67 -9.61 -5.51 -2.63
N ALA A 68 -9.53 -5.37 -3.96
CA ALA A 68 -9.59 -6.51 -4.88
C ALA A 68 -8.46 -7.54 -4.67
N GLN A 69 -7.31 -7.09 -4.16
CA GLN A 69 -6.16 -7.94 -3.84
C GLN A 69 -6.21 -8.55 -2.43
N GLY A 70 -7.14 -8.14 -1.58
CA GLY A 70 -7.10 -8.47 -0.15
C GLY A 70 -5.88 -7.88 0.58
N ALA A 71 -5.23 -6.86 0.00
CA ALA A 71 -4.01 -6.26 0.51
C ALA A 71 -4.31 -5.25 1.63
N ARG A 72 -4.64 -5.76 2.83
CA ARG A 72 -5.06 -4.97 4.01
C ARG A 72 -4.20 -3.72 4.25
N LEU A 73 -2.88 -3.88 4.26
CA LEU A 73 -1.96 -2.76 4.54
C LEU A 73 -2.08 -1.66 3.48
N LEU A 74 -2.18 -2.02 2.20
CA LEU A 74 -2.28 -1.06 1.10
C LEU A 74 -3.65 -0.38 1.08
N ALA A 75 -4.71 -1.11 1.39
CA ALA A 75 -6.07 -0.58 1.49
C ALA A 75 -6.14 0.47 2.62
N MET A 76 -5.61 0.14 3.80
CA MET A 76 -5.64 1.05 4.95
C MET A 76 -4.82 2.32 4.70
N ARG A 77 -3.63 2.20 4.10
CA ARG A 77 -2.81 3.37 3.74
C ARG A 77 -3.52 4.28 2.73
N SER A 78 -4.14 3.70 1.70
CA SER A 78 -4.89 4.45 0.69
C SER A 78 -6.12 5.14 1.29
N ALA A 79 -6.85 4.47 2.18
CA ALA A 79 -8.00 5.03 2.88
C ALA A 79 -7.61 6.22 3.78
N ILE A 80 -6.47 6.14 4.47
CA ILE A 80 -5.94 7.23 5.31
C ILE A 80 -5.57 8.45 4.47
N ASP A 81 -4.84 8.26 3.37
CA ASP A 81 -4.45 9.36 2.48
C ASP A 81 -5.70 10.06 1.89
N LEU A 82 -6.71 9.29 1.46
CA LEU A 82 -7.97 9.82 0.94
C LEU A 82 -8.81 10.52 2.02
N ALA A 83 -8.90 9.95 3.22
CA ALA A 83 -9.61 10.54 4.35
C ALA A 83 -8.99 11.89 4.76
N ASN A 84 -7.66 11.97 4.78
CA ASN A 84 -6.95 13.22 5.07
C ASN A 84 -7.25 14.28 4.01
N HIS A 85 -7.27 13.90 2.73
CA HIS A 85 -7.62 14.80 1.63
C HIS A 85 -9.07 15.33 1.77
N TRP A 86 -10.03 14.46 2.04
CA TRP A 86 -11.42 14.85 2.27
C TRP A 86 -11.59 15.73 3.51
N GLN A 87 -10.87 15.44 4.58
CA GLN A 87 -10.87 16.28 5.78
C GLN A 87 -10.37 17.70 5.49
N ALA A 88 -9.30 17.84 4.70
CA ALA A 88 -8.80 19.14 4.27
C ALA A 88 -9.81 19.94 3.42
N GLN A 89 -10.73 19.25 2.73
CA GLN A 89 -11.84 19.85 1.98
C GLN A 89 -13.11 20.07 2.83
N GLY A 90 -13.08 19.81 4.14
CA GLY A 90 -14.25 19.91 5.01
C GLY A 90 -15.23 18.72 4.94
N ARG A 91 -14.91 17.66 4.20
CA ARG A 91 -15.71 16.43 4.05
C ARG A 91 -15.45 15.42 5.18
N SER A 92 -15.46 15.90 6.42
CA SER A 92 -15.10 15.12 7.63
C SER A 92 -16.05 13.95 7.92
N ALA A 93 -17.28 13.97 7.41
CA ALA A 93 -18.22 12.85 7.55
C ALA A 93 -17.84 11.69 6.63
N ASP A 94 -17.50 11.99 5.37
CA ASP A 94 -17.06 11.00 4.38
C ASP A 94 -15.75 10.36 4.81
N ALA A 95 -14.79 11.16 5.28
CA ALA A 95 -13.51 10.68 5.78
C ALA A 95 -13.66 9.67 6.93
N ARG A 96 -14.53 9.96 7.90
CA ARG A 96 -14.81 9.04 9.02
C ARG A 96 -15.50 7.77 8.57
N ARG A 97 -16.47 7.88 7.64
CA ARG A 97 -17.16 6.71 7.10
C ARG A 97 -16.18 5.78 6.38
N LEU A 98 -15.31 6.34 5.54
CA LEU A 98 -14.30 5.59 4.79
C LEU A 98 -13.38 4.78 5.71
N ILE A 99 -12.87 5.41 6.77
CA ILE A 99 -11.99 4.73 7.72
C ILE A 99 -12.74 3.62 8.46
N ALA A 100 -13.96 3.88 8.93
CA ALA A 100 -14.77 2.86 9.60
C ALA A 100 -15.09 1.66 8.68
N GLU A 101 -15.38 1.91 7.40
CA GLU A 101 -15.58 0.85 6.40
C GLU A 101 -14.31 0.03 6.20
N ALA A 102 -13.16 0.67 5.99
CA ALA A 102 -11.89 -0.02 5.81
C ALA A 102 -11.49 -0.83 7.08
N GLU A 103 -11.70 -0.28 8.27
CA GLU A 103 -11.47 -1.00 9.52
C GLU A 103 -12.40 -2.19 9.69
N SER A 104 -13.68 -2.08 9.32
CA SER A 104 -14.63 -3.19 9.38
C SER A 104 -14.30 -4.30 8.36
N GLU A 105 -13.93 -3.93 7.14
CA GLU A 105 -13.57 -4.87 6.07
C GLU A 105 -12.36 -5.73 6.44
N PHE A 106 -11.42 -5.16 7.18
CA PHE A 106 -10.18 -5.83 7.57
C PHE A 106 -10.09 -6.13 9.07
N GLY A 107 -11.14 -5.86 9.84
CA GLY A 107 -11.16 -5.92 11.31
C GLY A 107 -11.48 -7.28 11.90
N GLY A 108 -11.79 -8.28 11.07
CA GLY A 108 -12.03 -9.66 11.50
C GLY A 108 -10.74 -10.45 11.64
N ASP A 109 -10.50 -10.95 12.86
CA ASP A 109 -9.50 -11.93 13.30
C ASP A 109 -8.22 -12.00 12.47
N ALA A 110 -7.19 -11.29 12.95
CA ALA A 110 -5.81 -11.68 12.73
C ALA A 110 -5.53 -13.01 13.46
N THR A 111 -6.20 -14.09 13.04
CA THR A 111 -5.57 -15.39 13.10
C THR A 111 -4.50 -15.31 12.02
N LEU A 112 -3.30 -14.88 12.41
CA LEU A 112 -2.10 -15.28 11.70
C LEU A 112 -2.31 -16.77 11.41
N PRO A 113 -2.38 -17.21 10.13
CA PRO A 113 -2.35 -18.64 9.86
C PRO A 113 -1.16 -19.16 10.66
N ASP A 114 -1.41 -20.13 11.53
CA ASP A 114 -0.40 -20.72 12.38
C ASP A 114 0.77 -21.10 11.47
N LEU A 115 1.78 -20.24 11.45
CA LEU A 115 3.10 -20.55 10.94
C LEU A 115 3.67 -21.49 11.98
N SER A 116 3.13 -22.71 11.98
CA SER A 116 3.76 -23.89 12.54
C SER A 116 5.08 -23.99 11.81
N LEU A 117 6.09 -23.29 12.35
CA LEU A 117 7.48 -23.55 12.04
C LEU A 117 7.66 -25.05 12.20
N PRO A 118 8.19 -25.76 11.19
CA PRO A 118 8.41 -27.19 11.33
C PRO A 118 9.22 -27.40 12.62
N LYS A 119 8.66 -28.16 13.56
CA LYS A 119 9.35 -28.52 14.79
C LYS A 119 10.62 -29.23 14.36
N SER A 120 11.76 -28.54 14.48
CA SER A 120 13.08 -29.13 14.35
C SER A 120 13.20 -30.24 15.39
N GLY A 121 12.97 -31.48 14.98
CA GLY A 121 13.33 -32.65 15.77
C GLY A 121 14.86 -32.75 15.85
N PRO A 122 15.43 -33.21 16.97
CA PRO A 122 16.87 -33.32 17.12
C PRO A 122 17.38 -34.52 16.32
N GLY A 123 17.67 -34.30 15.04
CA GLY A 123 18.39 -35.25 14.20
C GLY A 123 19.88 -34.93 14.22
N ALA A 124 20.61 -35.51 15.16
CA ALA A 124 22.06 -35.40 15.24
C ALA A 124 22.73 -35.87 13.94
N LEU A 125 23.35 -34.94 13.21
CA LEU A 125 24.31 -35.26 12.15
C LEU A 125 25.66 -35.53 12.83
N GLN A 126 25.99 -36.82 13.00
CA GLN A 126 27.37 -37.22 13.28
C GLN A 126 28.18 -37.15 11.97
N PRO A 127 29.38 -36.56 11.97
CA PRO A 127 30.26 -36.62 10.80
C PRO A 127 30.89 -38.00 10.68
N ARG A 128 30.63 -38.69 9.56
CA ARG A 128 31.39 -39.88 9.15
C ARG A 128 32.76 -39.44 8.63
N LEU A 129 33.83 -39.92 9.25
CA LEU A 129 35.17 -39.86 8.68
C LEU A 129 35.28 -40.85 7.51
N PRO A 130 35.96 -40.50 6.40
CA PRO A 130 36.26 -41.45 5.35
C PRO A 130 37.41 -42.37 5.77
N HIS A 131 37.21 -43.68 5.61
CA HIS A 131 38.31 -44.64 5.52
C HIS A 131 38.79 -44.70 4.08
N GLY A 132 40.08 -44.43 3.88
CA GLY A 132 40.79 -44.50 2.60
C GLY A 132 42.19 -43.96 2.77
#